data_AF-A0A9Q0WN56-F1
#
_entry.id   AF-A0A9Q0WN56-F1
#
_cell.length_a   1.000
_cell.length_b   1.000
_cell.length_c   1.000
_cell.angle_alpha   90.00
_cell.angle_beta   90.00
_cell.angle_gamma   90.00
#
_symmetry.space_group_name_H-M   'P 1'
#
loop_
_entity.id
_entity.type
_entity.pdbx_description
1 polymer ?
#
loop_
_entity_poly.entity_id
_entity_poly.type
_entity_poly.pdbx_seq_one_letter_code
_entity_poly.pdbx_strand_id
1 'polypeptide(L)'
;MRCNSCWRELEGRAVSTTCGHLLCTEDANKILNNDAACPICDQVLSKSLMKPVEINPNDEWINMAMAGISPQILMKSAYRSVMFFIGQRELEMQYKMNRIVAQCRQKCESMQEKFTEKLEQLHTAYQKMAKRCQMMEQEIESLSKDKQELQENFSEKARQKRKLDEMYDQAALCE
;
A
#
# COMPACT_ATOMS: atom_id res chain seq x y z
N MET A 1 16.61 -16.32 22.64
CA MET A 1 16.82 -14.88 22.28
C MET A 1 16.94 -14.77 20.78
N ARG A 2 16.75 -13.60 20.17
CA ARG A 2 16.87 -13.43 18.71
C ARG A 2 17.99 -12.47 18.35
N CYS A 3 18.60 -12.67 17.18
CA CYS A 3 19.58 -11.74 16.63
C CYS A 3 18.92 -10.40 16.29
N ASN A 4 19.52 -9.27 16.69
CA ASN A 4 19.00 -7.93 16.39
C ASN A 4 19.26 -7.47 14.95
N SER A 5 19.84 -8.31 14.09
CA SER A 5 20.01 -8.03 12.65
C SER A 5 19.05 -8.87 11.82
N CYS A 6 19.23 -10.20 11.79
CA CYS A 6 18.36 -11.09 11.01
C CYS A 6 17.09 -11.56 11.74
N TRP A 7 16.93 -11.29 13.03
CA TRP A 7 15.77 -11.71 13.86
C TRP A 7 15.54 -13.22 13.94
N ARG A 8 16.52 -14.04 13.53
CA ARG A 8 16.53 -15.49 13.78
C ARG A 8 16.81 -15.79 15.24
N GLU A 9 16.32 -16.94 15.70
CA GLU A 9 16.60 -17.44 17.03
C GLU A 9 18.09 -17.76 17.18
N LEU A 10 18.63 -17.46 18.36
CA LEU A 10 20.01 -17.72 18.74
C LEU A 10 20.06 -18.98 19.59
N GLU A 11 21.01 -19.86 19.28
CA GLU A 11 21.20 -21.14 19.96
C GLU A 11 22.64 -21.27 20.47
N GLY A 12 22.81 -21.47 21.78
CA GLY A 12 24.10 -21.69 22.44
C GLY A 12 25.01 -20.46 22.51
N ARG A 13 25.38 -19.89 21.35
CA ARG A 13 26.33 -18.77 21.23
C ARG A 13 25.75 -17.57 20.50
N ALA A 14 26.19 -16.40 20.92
CA ALA A 14 25.88 -15.13 20.28
C ALA A 14 27.09 -14.18 20.38
N VAL A 15 26.96 -12.99 19.78
CA VAL A 15 27.91 -11.90 19.91
C VAL A 15 27.19 -10.71 20.54
N SER A 16 27.62 -10.33 21.74
CA SER A 16 27.13 -9.15 22.43
C SER A 16 27.96 -7.93 22.03
N THR A 17 27.31 -6.78 21.93
CA THR A 17 27.94 -5.49 21.61
C THR A 17 27.96 -4.58 22.85
N THR A 18 28.90 -3.64 22.91
CA THR A 18 28.92 -2.64 24.00
C THR A 18 27.71 -1.72 24.01
N CYS A 19 27.00 -1.59 22.89
CA CYS A 19 25.74 -0.85 22.81
C CYS A 19 24.52 -1.64 23.28
N GLY A 20 24.69 -2.87 23.77
CA GLY A 20 23.61 -3.67 24.36
C GLY A 20 22.76 -4.44 23.34
N HIS A 21 23.22 -4.57 22.09
CA HIS A 21 22.58 -5.37 21.06
C HIS A 21 23.27 -6.72 20.87
N LEU A 22 22.48 -7.74 20.53
CA LEU A 22 22.89 -9.13 20.45
C LEU A 22 22.78 -9.64 19.00
N LEU A 23 23.85 -10.24 18.49
CA LEU A 23 23.97 -10.66 17.10
C LEU A 23 24.29 -12.16 17.00
N CYS A 24 23.91 -12.79 15.89
CA CYS A 24 24.45 -14.10 15.55
C CYS A 24 25.87 -13.95 15.00
N THR A 25 26.65 -15.03 15.02
CA THR A 25 28.04 -15.02 14.53
C THR A 25 28.13 -14.59 13.07
N GLU A 26 27.16 -15.01 12.24
CA GLU A 26 27.12 -14.63 10.81
C GLU A 26 26.98 -13.12 10.61
N ASP A 27 25.99 -12.50 11.27
CA ASP A 27 25.74 -11.07 11.08
C ASP A 27 26.79 -10.21 11.78
N ALA A 28 27.32 -10.66 12.92
CA ALA A 28 28.47 -10.03 13.57
C ALA A 28 29.70 -10.00 12.63
N ASN A 29 30.00 -11.10 11.95
CA ASN A 29 31.11 -11.17 11.00
C ASN A 29 30.87 -10.28 9.78
N LYS A 30 29.64 -10.24 9.24
CA LYS A 30 29.29 -9.33 8.13
C LYS A 30 29.50 -7.87 8.52
N ILE A 31 29.08 -7.49 9.73
CA ILE A 31 29.23 -6.12 10.24
C ILE A 31 30.71 -5.75 10.34
N LEU A 32 31.53 -6.65 10.90
CA LEU A 32 32.97 -6.43 11.06
C LEU A 32 33.74 -6.40 9.74
N ASN A 33 33.28 -7.11 8.71
CA ASN A 33 33.96 -7.16 7.41
C ASN A 33 33.56 -6.00 6.48
N ASN A 34 32.42 -5.36 6.73
CA ASN A 34 31.88 -4.29 5.90
C ASN A 34 31.96 -2.91 6.59
N ASP A 35 32.74 -2.77 7.67
CA ASP A 35 32.83 -1.57 8.52
C ASP A 35 31.44 -1.00 8.89
N ALA A 36 30.49 -1.90 9.16
CA ALA A 36 29.10 -1.53 9.36
C ALA A 36 28.81 -1.10 10.82
N ALA A 37 27.78 -0.28 10.96
CA ALA A 37 27.26 0.11 12.26
C ALA A 37 26.29 -0.94 12.84
N CYS A 38 26.02 -0.81 14.14
CA CYS A 38 24.97 -1.57 14.81
C CYS A 38 23.63 -1.32 14.11
N PRO A 39 22.88 -2.37 13.69
CA PRO A 39 21.64 -2.21 12.93
C PRO A 39 20.47 -1.65 13.75
N ILE A 40 20.66 -1.42 15.05
CA ILE A 40 19.63 -0.91 15.95
C ILE A 40 19.87 0.55 16.34
N CYS A 41 21.11 0.94 16.60
CA CYS A 41 21.45 2.27 17.14
C CYS A 41 22.52 3.02 16.37
N ASP A 42 22.96 2.48 15.23
CA ASP A 42 23.94 3.09 14.32
C ASP A 42 25.32 3.38 14.94
N GLN A 43 25.61 2.85 16.12
CA GLN A 43 26.97 2.88 16.67
C GLN A 43 27.92 2.07 15.78
N VAL A 44 29.00 2.68 15.32
CA VAL A 44 30.07 1.98 14.59
C VAL A 44 30.67 0.89 15.48
N LEU A 45 30.65 -0.35 14.98
CA LEU A 45 31.13 -1.51 15.73
C LEU A 45 32.51 -1.92 15.23
N SER A 46 33.35 -2.37 16.17
CA SER A 46 34.66 -2.92 15.89
C SER A 46 34.88 -4.20 16.69
N LYS A 47 35.94 -4.96 16.39
CA LYS A 47 36.25 -6.22 17.11
C LYS A 47 36.38 -6.04 18.62
N SER A 48 36.80 -4.87 19.11
CA SER A 48 36.93 -4.62 20.56
C SER A 48 35.59 -4.36 21.23
N LEU A 49 34.60 -3.85 20.50
CA LEU A 49 33.25 -3.53 20.97
C LEU A 49 32.28 -4.72 20.87
N MET A 50 32.76 -5.87 20.38
CA MET A 50 31.97 -7.07 20.16
C MET A 50 32.61 -8.24 20.89
N LYS A 51 31.82 -8.99 21.67
CA LYS A 51 32.30 -10.12 22.47
C LYS A 51 31.44 -11.35 22.23
N PRO A 52 32.02 -12.51 21.92
CA PRO A 52 31.26 -13.76 21.91
C PRO A 52 30.76 -14.05 23.33
N VAL A 53 29.52 -14.52 23.43
CA VAL A 53 28.86 -14.87 24.68
C VAL A 53 28.15 -16.21 24.55
N GLU A 54 28.21 -17.01 25.61
CA GLU A 54 27.39 -18.21 25.77
C GLU A 54 26.04 -17.78 26.34
N ILE A 55 24.94 -18.06 25.63
CA ILE A 55 23.59 -17.66 26.03
C ILE A 55 22.83 -18.77 26.75
N ASN A 56 23.40 -19.97 26.80
CA ASN A 56 22.89 -21.10 27.56
C ASN A 56 24.04 -21.85 28.27
N PRO A 57 24.76 -21.19 29.20
CA PRO A 57 25.86 -21.82 29.92
C PRO A 57 25.35 -22.93 30.86
N ASN A 58 26.20 -23.90 31.16
CA ASN A 58 25.92 -24.97 32.12
C ASN A 58 26.17 -24.53 33.57
N ASP A 59 25.74 -25.34 34.54
CA ASP A 59 25.87 -25.04 35.97
C ASP A 59 27.33 -24.88 36.42
N GLU A 60 28.25 -25.66 35.84
CA GLU A 60 29.68 -25.55 36.15
C GLU A 60 30.22 -24.16 35.78
N TRP A 61 29.92 -23.69 34.57
CA TRP A 61 30.29 -22.35 34.12
C TRP A 61 29.67 -21.28 35.02
N ILE A 62 28.39 -21.43 35.35
CA ILE A 62 27.65 -20.48 36.21
C ILE A 62 28.29 -20.41 37.59
N ASN A 63 28.56 -21.54 38.23
CA ASN A 63 29.19 -21.62 39.56
C ASN A 63 30.58 -21.01 39.55
N MET A 64 31.39 -21.29 38.53
CA MET A 64 32.73 -20.72 38.37
C MET A 64 32.70 -19.21 38.17
N ALA A 65 31.76 -18.69 37.36
CA ALA A 65 31.63 -17.26 37.11
C ALA A 65 31.19 -16.47 38.36
N MET A 66 30.47 -17.11 39.29
CA MET A 66 29.97 -16.49 40.52
C MET A 66 30.93 -16.63 41.71
N ALA A 67 31.96 -17.48 41.63
CA ALA A 67 32.90 -17.73 42.71
C ALA A 67 33.60 -16.44 43.16
N GLY A 68 33.47 -16.09 44.45
CA GLY A 68 34.07 -14.89 45.03
C GLY A 68 33.34 -13.57 44.74
N ILE A 69 32.22 -13.60 44.01
CA ILE A 69 31.39 -12.42 43.76
C ILE A 69 30.46 -12.17 44.96
N SER A 70 30.44 -10.94 45.47
CA SER A 70 29.59 -10.59 46.61
C SER A 70 28.09 -10.65 46.25
N PRO A 71 27.19 -10.98 47.21
CA PRO A 71 25.75 -11.00 46.96
C PRO A 71 25.21 -9.68 46.37
N GLN A 72 25.74 -8.53 46.79
CA GLN A 72 25.33 -7.23 46.25
C GLN A 72 25.63 -7.09 44.76
N ILE A 73 26.80 -7.57 44.31
CA ILE A 73 27.16 -7.54 42.88
C ILE A 73 26.28 -8.52 42.10
N LEU A 74 26.03 -9.72 42.64
CA LEU A 74 25.14 -10.70 42.01
C LEU A 74 23.73 -10.14 41.79
N MET A 75 23.14 -9.51 42.81
CA MET A 75 21.82 -8.90 42.69
C MET A 75 21.79 -7.77 41.65
N LYS A 76 22.83 -6.93 41.60
CA LYS A 76 22.97 -5.89 40.57
C LYS A 76 23.10 -6.46 39.16
N SER A 77 23.86 -7.55 39.00
CA SER A 77 24.02 -8.25 37.73
C SER A 77 22.73 -8.92 37.28
N ALA A 78 21.98 -9.55 38.19
CA ALA A 78 20.67 -10.12 37.92
C ALA A 78 19.69 -9.04 37.42
N TYR A 79 19.63 -7.89 38.11
CA TYR A 79 18.82 -6.75 37.67
C TYR A 79 19.19 -6.28 36.25
N ARG A 80 20.49 -6.12 35.97
CA ARG A 80 20.97 -5.73 34.63
C ARG A 80 20.59 -6.76 33.56
N SER A 81 20.67 -8.05 33.88
CA SER A 81 20.24 -9.13 32.99
C SER A 81 18.75 -9.03 32.69
N VAL A 82 17.91 -8.84 33.71
CA VAL A 82 16.46 -8.66 33.53
C VAL A 82 16.15 -7.47 32.62
N MET A 83 16.79 -6.32 32.87
CA MET A 83 16.59 -5.12 32.03
C MET A 83 17.05 -5.34 30.58
N PHE A 84 18.15 -6.05 30.38
CA PHE A 84 18.60 -6.44 29.05
C PHE A 84 17.57 -7.32 28.33
N PHE A 85 17.02 -8.34 29.00
CA PHE A 85 15.98 -9.20 28.43
C PHE A 85 14.70 -8.42 28.09
N ILE A 86 14.29 -7.47 28.95
CA ILE A 86 13.14 -6.59 28.68
C ILE A 86 13.38 -5.77 27.41
N GLY A 87 14.51 -5.06 27.32
CA GLY A 87 14.83 -4.24 26.13
C GLY A 87 14.91 -5.07 24.85
N GLN A 88 15.42 -6.29 24.93
CA GLN A 88 15.47 -7.21 23.78
C GLN A 88 14.07 -7.68 23.34
N ARG A 89 13.13 -7.83 24.26
CA ARG A 89 11.72 -8.14 23.94
C ARG A 89 11.01 -6.95 23.32
N GLU A 90 11.27 -5.75 23.80
CA GLU A 90 10.75 -4.50 23.23
C GLU A 90 11.25 -4.31 21.79
N LEU A 91 12.54 -4.51 21.54
CA LEU A 91 13.12 -4.49 20.19
C LEU A 91 12.46 -5.51 19.25
N GLU A 92 12.25 -6.75 19.71
CA GLU A 92 11.55 -7.79 18.93
C GLU A 92 10.10 -7.39 18.61
N MET A 93 9.39 -6.81 19.58
CA MET A 93 8.04 -6.32 19.41
C MET A 93 7.98 -5.16 18.41
N GLN A 94 8.90 -4.20 18.52
CA GLN A 94 8.99 -3.06 17.61
C GLN A 94 9.28 -3.51 16.18
N TYR A 95 10.19 -4.46 15.98
CA TYR A 95 10.46 -5.03 14.66
C TYR A 95 9.21 -5.68 14.05
N LYS A 96 8.48 -6.51 14.83
CA LYS A 96 7.23 -7.13 14.37
C LYS A 96 6.17 -6.09 14.04
N MET A 97 6.00 -5.09 14.89
CA MET A 97 5.06 -3.99 14.68
C MET A 97 5.37 -3.22 13.40
N ASN A 98 6.63 -2.83 13.18
CA ASN A 98 7.05 -2.11 11.98
C ASN A 98 6.75 -2.91 10.70
N ARG A 99 6.91 -4.24 10.72
CA ARG A 99 6.53 -5.09 9.58
C ARG A 99 5.03 -5.09 9.31
N ILE A 100 4.21 -5.15 10.37
CA ILE A 100 2.74 -5.09 10.24
C ILE A 100 2.32 -3.73 9.69
N VAL A 101 2.89 -2.64 10.21
CA VAL A 101 2.62 -1.27 9.73
C VAL A 101 3.01 -1.12 8.26
N ALA A 102 4.20 -1.58 7.87
CA ALA A 102 4.64 -1.54 6.48
C ALA A 102 3.71 -2.33 5.54
N GLN A 103 3.27 -3.52 5.97
CA GLN A 103 2.33 -4.34 5.21
C GLN A 103 0.95 -3.68 5.09
N CYS A 104 0.46 -3.06 6.17
CA CYS A 104 -0.80 -2.33 6.17
C CYS A 104 -0.75 -1.14 5.21
N ARG A 105 0.34 -0.35 5.29
CA ARG A 105 0.60 0.77 4.38
C ARG A 105 0.61 0.35 2.92
N GLN A 106 1.34 -0.71 2.58
CA GLN A 106 1.38 -1.25 1.22
C GLN A 106 -0.02 -1.67 0.71
N LYS A 107 -0.84 -2.29 1.58
CA LYS A 107 -2.22 -2.65 1.23
C LYS A 107 -3.10 -1.41 1.01
N CYS A 108 -2.96 -0.38 1.84
CA CYS A 108 -3.67 0.89 1.68
C CYS A 108 -3.28 1.58 0.37
N GLU A 109 -2.00 1.66 0.06
CA GLU A 109 -1.48 2.26 -1.18
C GLU A 109 -2.01 1.49 -2.42
N SER A 110 -1.95 0.16 -2.41
CA SER A 110 -2.49 -0.67 -3.50
C SER A 110 -4.01 -0.52 -3.66
N MET A 111 -4.74 -0.39 -2.55
CA MET A 111 -6.19 -0.16 -2.58
C MET A 111 -6.52 1.22 -3.15
N GLN A 112 -5.78 2.25 -2.73
CA GLN A 112 -5.93 3.61 -3.21
C GLN A 112 -5.70 3.69 -4.72
N GLU A 113 -4.64 3.06 -5.22
CA GLU A 113 -4.33 2.99 -6.65
C GLU A 113 -5.49 2.39 -7.46
N LYS A 114 -6.04 1.25 -7.02
CA LYS A 114 -7.20 0.61 -7.67
C LYS A 114 -8.46 1.48 -7.65
N PHE A 115 -8.71 2.19 -6.55
CA PHE A 115 -9.86 3.10 -6.48
C PHE A 115 -9.69 4.29 -7.42
N THR A 116 -8.49 4.88 -7.48
CA THR A 116 -8.19 5.97 -8.41
C THR A 116 -8.36 5.52 -9.86
N GLU A 117 -7.82 4.36 -10.24
CA GLU A 117 -8.00 3.79 -11.57
C GLU A 117 -9.49 3.61 -11.89
N LYS A 118 -10.28 3.08 -10.94
CA LYS A 118 -11.72 2.88 -11.16
C LYS A 118 -12.48 4.19 -11.31
N LEU A 119 -12.11 5.22 -10.55
CA LEU A 119 -12.68 6.56 -10.66
C LEU A 119 -12.40 7.17 -12.04
N GLU A 120 -11.17 7.04 -12.55
CA GLU A 120 -10.80 7.51 -13.89
C GLU A 120 -11.59 6.79 -14.99
N GLN A 121 -11.74 5.47 -14.87
CA GLN A 121 -12.57 4.68 -15.80
C GLN A 121 -14.04 5.14 -15.78
N LEU A 122 -14.61 5.35 -14.60
CA LEU A 122 -15.99 5.84 -14.44
C LEU A 122 -16.14 7.25 -15.02
N HIS A 123 -15.20 8.15 -14.74
CA HIS A 123 -15.21 9.50 -15.26
C HIS A 123 -15.14 9.52 -16.79
N THR A 124 -14.28 8.69 -17.39
CA THR A 124 -14.15 8.54 -18.84
C THR A 124 -15.45 8.01 -19.46
N ALA A 125 -16.06 6.99 -18.85
CA ALA A 125 -17.33 6.43 -19.32
C ALA A 125 -18.47 7.45 -19.22
N TYR A 126 -18.53 8.19 -18.11
CA TYR A 126 -19.52 9.24 -17.90
C TYR A 126 -19.40 10.35 -18.95
N GLN A 127 -18.19 10.86 -19.19
CA GLN A 127 -17.94 11.87 -20.23
C GLN A 127 -18.34 11.39 -21.63
N LYS A 128 -18.05 10.12 -21.96
CA LYS A 128 -18.46 9.52 -23.24
C LYS A 128 -19.98 9.47 -23.37
N MET A 129 -20.67 9.08 -22.30
CA MET A 129 -22.14 9.01 -22.30
C MET A 129 -22.76 10.42 -22.39
N ALA A 130 -22.23 11.39 -21.65
CA ALA A 130 -22.69 12.78 -21.70
C ALA A 130 -22.60 13.36 -23.12
N LYS A 131 -21.48 13.14 -23.83
CA LYS A 131 -21.33 13.52 -25.24
C LYS A 131 -22.36 12.84 -26.13
N ARG A 132 -22.64 11.56 -25.91
CA ARG A 132 -23.64 10.82 -26.70
C ARG A 132 -25.05 11.36 -26.48
N CYS A 133 -25.42 11.68 -25.23
CA CYS A 133 -26.70 12.31 -24.94
C CYS A 133 -26.84 13.65 -25.68
N GLN A 134 -25.82 14.51 -25.61
CA GLN A 134 -25.81 15.78 -26.32
C GLN A 134 -25.97 15.62 -27.85
N MET A 135 -25.30 14.62 -28.44
CA MET A 135 -25.47 14.33 -29.87
C MET A 135 -26.89 13.85 -30.21
N MET A 136 -27.48 12.98 -29.38
CA MET A 136 -28.86 12.51 -29.59
C MET A 136 -29.88 13.64 -29.41
N GLU A 137 -29.66 14.56 -28.47
CA GLU A 137 -30.50 15.77 -28.31
C GLU A 137 -30.48 16.65 -29.57
N GLN A 138 -29.28 16.87 -30.15
CA GLN A 138 -29.14 17.60 -31.42
C GLN A 138 -29.82 16.89 -32.59
N GLU A 139 -29.70 15.55 -32.66
CA GLU A 139 -30.34 14.74 -33.69
C GLU A 139 -31.87 14.79 -33.59
N ILE A 140 -32.42 14.71 -32.37
CA ILE A 140 -33.85 14.88 -32.12
C ILE A 140 -34.33 16.27 -32.56
N GLU A 141 -33.57 17.32 -32.26
CA GLU A 141 -33.92 18.69 -32.66
C GLU A 141 -33.94 18.83 -34.19
N SER A 142 -32.94 18.27 -34.89
CA SER A 142 -32.87 18.26 -36.36
C SER A 142 -34.06 17.51 -36.96
N LEU A 143 -34.30 16.27 -36.53
CA LEU A 143 -35.40 15.45 -37.04
C LEU A 143 -36.78 16.08 -36.76
N SER A 144 -36.92 16.80 -35.65
CA SER A 144 -38.16 17.54 -35.35
C SER A 144 -38.40 18.69 -36.32
N LYS A 145 -37.34 19.42 -36.72
CA LYS A 145 -37.42 20.49 -37.74
C LYS A 145 -37.77 19.91 -39.10
N ASP A 146 -37.07 18.85 -39.53
CA ASP A 146 -37.34 18.18 -40.81
C ASP A 146 -38.77 17.65 -40.90
N LYS A 147 -39.27 17.07 -39.80
CA LYS A 147 -40.66 16.60 -39.69
C LYS A 147 -41.65 17.76 -39.88
N GLN A 148 -41.40 18.90 -39.25
CA GLN A 148 -42.28 20.08 -39.36
C GLN A 148 -42.30 20.60 -40.79
N GLU A 149 -41.14 20.75 -41.43
CA GLU A 149 -41.02 21.20 -42.82
C GLU A 149 -41.74 20.25 -43.79
N LEU A 150 -41.58 18.93 -43.61
CA LEU A 150 -42.31 17.93 -44.39
C LEU A 150 -43.84 18.03 -44.21
N GLN A 151 -44.32 18.26 -42.98
CA GLN A 151 -45.75 18.45 -42.71
C GLN A 151 -46.29 19.71 -43.41
N GLU A 152 -45.56 20.82 -43.36
CA GLU A 152 -45.91 22.07 -44.03
C GLU A 152 -45.98 21.87 -45.55
N ASN A 153 -44.92 21.30 -46.16
CA ASN A 153 -44.88 20.98 -47.59
C ASN A 153 -46.01 20.04 -48.04
N PHE A 154 -46.33 19.02 -47.23
CA PHE A 154 -47.44 18.11 -47.54
C PHE A 154 -48.78 18.83 -47.49
N SER A 155 -48.99 19.69 -46.48
CA SER A 155 -50.21 20.48 -46.34
C SER A 155 -50.41 21.43 -47.53
N GLU A 156 -49.32 22.03 -48.02
CA GLU A 156 -49.34 22.92 -49.17
C GLU A 156 -49.63 22.16 -50.47
N LYS A 157 -48.96 21.02 -50.70
CA LYS A 157 -49.27 20.14 -51.84
C LYS A 157 -50.72 19.66 -51.83
N ALA A 158 -51.25 19.28 -50.67
CA ALA A 158 -52.66 18.86 -50.55
C ALA A 158 -53.63 20.01 -50.86
N ARG A 159 -53.27 21.26 -50.53
CA ARG A 159 -54.05 22.45 -50.89
C ARG A 159 -53.97 22.75 -52.38
N GLN A 160 -52.79 22.66 -52.99
CA GLN A 160 -52.60 22.83 -54.44
C GLN A 160 -53.36 21.76 -55.23
N LYS A 161 -53.31 20.50 -54.81
CA LYS A 161 -54.07 19.41 -55.42
C LYS A 161 -55.57 19.69 -55.40
N ARG A 162 -56.14 20.06 -54.25
CA ARG A 162 -57.57 20.40 -54.15
C ARG A 162 -58.00 21.49 -55.13
N LYS A 163 -57.20 22.56 -55.24
CA LYS A 163 -57.46 23.62 -56.22
C LYS A 163 -57.44 23.11 -57.66
N LEU A 164 -56.49 22.24 -57.98
CA LEU A 164 -56.39 21.62 -59.31
C LEU A 164 -57.60 20.73 -59.61
N ASP A 165 -57.99 19.87 -58.66
CA ASP A 165 -59.17 19.01 -58.78
C ASP A 165 -60.44 19.86 -59.00
N GLU A 166 -60.64 20.95 -58.23
CA GLU A 166 -61.75 21.89 -58.40
C GLU A 166 -61.77 22.56 -59.79
N MET A 167 -60.60 22.94 -60.33
CA MET A 167 -60.49 23.51 -61.68
C MET A 167 -60.82 22.49 -62.78
N TYR A 168 -60.38 21.23 -62.62
CA TYR A 168 -60.71 20.15 -63.55
C TYR A 168 -62.21 19.84 -63.55
N ASP A 169 -62.83 19.78 -62.38
CA ASP A 169 -64.28 19.55 -62.24
C ASP A 169 -65.10 20.68 -62.88
N GLN A 170 -64.66 21.94 -62.74
CA GLN A 170 -65.29 23.07 -63.41
C GLN A 170 -65.16 23.00 -64.94
N ALA A 171 -64.00 22.59 -65.46
CA ALA A 171 -63.81 22.43 -66.89
C ALA A 171 -64.71 21.32 -67.47
N ALA A 172 -64.90 20.22 -66.73
CA ALA A 172 -65.75 19.10 -67.13
C ALA A 172 -67.27 19.42 -67.11
N LEU A 173 -67.70 20.47 -66.40
CA LEU A 173 -69.09 20.94 -66.36
C LEU A 173 -69.43 21.97 -67.46
N CYS A 174 -68.43 22.44 -68.21
CA CYS A 174 -68.58 23.39 -69.31
C CYS A 174 -68.56 22.75 -70.72
N GLU A 175 -68.51 21.42 -70.80
CA GLU A 175 -68.75 20.59 -72.00
C GLU A 175 -70.18 20.03 -72.01
#